data_AF-A0AAP1C3E0-F1
#
_entry.id   AF-A0AAP1C3E0-F1
#
_cell.length_a   1.000
_cell.length_b   1.000
_cell.length_c   1.000
_cell.angle_alpha   90.00
_cell.angle_beta   90.00
_cell.angle_gamma   90.00
#
_symmetry.space_group_name_H-M   'P 1'
#
loop_
_entity.id
_entity.type
_entity.pdbx_description
1 polymer ?
#
loop_
_entity_poly.entity_id
_entity_poly.type
_entity_poly.pdbx_seq_one_letter_code
_entity_poly.pdbx_strand_id
1 'polypeptide(L)'
;MKVAVGADTVTGFAGDVRTARALIDAYGEARALKLDARKAVSEALISVTPCETDADVLFAFYESERPCLLHVNVATSTIEEVSGLIQLGSTLPSGQHEWTTGLVSSLQNVLNRLGSHPLHVERIFSQLVAALQSYGVHDYLPQHGVGGAFIAAWVTPDGVRWQGDHLYVIHGEIPSFDDIMCATMIREEALCLVNNQISGTKVITSRRPLESDVDARARAKLAASNAEGSWDNAQFDYFVSINKSRHIVTVLEMRREQHHGLLSLHAPNMENSIGIVWSEAFVNLANKIEGVEEPSPEYMTVKFLPFREASEELRAAREQFAWEQFVDWRRDKG
;
A
#
# COMPACT_ATOMS: atom_id res chain seq x y z
N MET A 1 9.95 -5.31 9.14
CA MET A 1 9.00 -4.29 8.64
C MET A 1 9.01 -3.07 9.56
N LYS A 2 8.82 -1.85 9.02
CA LYS A 2 8.81 -0.58 9.78
C LYS A 2 7.42 -0.14 10.26
N VAL A 3 6.38 -0.80 9.78
CA VAL A 3 4.99 -0.63 10.22
C VAL A 3 4.54 -1.94 10.87
N ALA A 4 3.68 -1.87 11.88
CA ALA A 4 3.00 -3.00 12.47
C ALA A 4 1.56 -2.64 12.78
N VAL A 5 0.68 -3.64 12.71
CA VAL A 5 -0.75 -3.52 13.03
C VAL A 5 -1.02 -4.46 14.18
N GLY A 6 -1.40 -3.90 15.32
CA GLY A 6 -1.81 -4.63 16.52
C GLY A 6 -3.31 -4.92 16.53
N ALA A 7 -3.87 -5.12 17.72
CA ALA A 7 -5.32 -5.37 17.87
C ALA A 7 -6.17 -4.11 17.62
N ASP A 8 -5.68 -2.95 18.03
CA ASP A 8 -6.39 -1.67 17.99
C ASP A 8 -5.48 -0.46 17.68
N THR A 9 -4.20 -0.74 17.40
CA THR A 9 -3.17 0.28 17.20
C THR A 9 -2.35 -0.03 15.97
N VAL A 10 -2.01 1.00 15.21
CA VAL A 10 -1.01 0.94 14.14
C VAL A 10 0.24 1.66 14.62
N THR A 11 1.40 1.02 14.49
CA THR A 11 2.69 1.64 14.83
C THR A 11 3.57 1.75 13.59
N GLY A 12 4.32 2.84 13.48
CA GLY A 12 5.32 3.04 12.43
C GLY A 12 6.56 3.70 13.02
N PHE A 13 7.75 3.50 12.43
CA PHE A 13 8.95 4.13 12.97
C PHE A 13 9.99 4.51 11.91
N ALA A 14 10.86 5.44 12.30
CA ALA A 14 12.12 5.80 11.62
C ALA A 14 13.28 5.80 12.63
N GLY A 15 14.52 5.70 12.15
CA GLY A 15 15.71 5.60 13.01
C GLY A 15 16.14 4.16 13.32
N ASP A 16 16.73 3.95 14.50
CA ASP A 16 17.29 2.65 14.89
C ASP A 16 16.23 1.56 15.05
N VAL A 17 16.41 0.45 14.33
CA VAL A 17 15.44 -0.64 14.27
C VAL A 17 15.32 -1.38 15.59
N ARG A 18 16.41 -1.49 16.38
CA ARG A 18 16.38 -2.23 17.64
C ARG A 18 15.66 -1.42 18.70
N THR A 19 15.98 -0.14 18.82
CA THR A 19 15.33 0.79 19.75
C THR A 19 13.83 0.90 19.47
N ALA A 20 13.45 1.15 18.22
CA ALA A 20 12.03 1.26 17.85
C ALA A 20 11.25 -0.02 18.17
N ARG A 21 11.83 -1.19 17.89
CA ARG A 21 11.20 -2.48 18.19
C ARG A 21 11.07 -2.73 19.68
N ALA A 22 12.11 -2.43 20.46
CA ALA A 22 12.03 -2.55 21.92
C ALA A 22 10.88 -1.71 22.49
N LEU A 23 10.69 -0.48 21.99
CA LEU A 23 9.58 0.37 22.40
C LEU A 23 8.21 -0.22 22.00
N ILE A 24 8.07 -0.69 20.76
CA ILE A 24 6.81 -1.27 20.26
C ILE A 24 6.47 -2.57 21.01
N ASP A 25 7.46 -3.42 21.29
CA ASP A 25 7.29 -4.66 22.02
C ASP A 25 6.90 -4.38 23.49
N ALA A 26 7.58 -3.45 24.17
CA ALA A 26 7.22 -3.02 25.53
C ALA A 26 5.81 -2.40 25.60
N TYR A 27 5.43 -1.62 24.57
CA TYR A 27 4.06 -1.13 24.43
C TYR A 27 3.05 -2.30 24.31
N GLY A 28 3.37 -3.32 23.50
CA GLY A 28 2.55 -4.52 23.36
C GLY A 28 2.35 -5.26 24.69
N GLU A 29 3.41 -5.40 25.50
CA GLU A 29 3.35 -6.00 26.84
C GLU A 29 2.47 -5.18 27.79
N ALA A 30 2.63 -3.85 27.80
CA ALA A 30 1.80 -2.95 28.60
C ALA A 30 0.32 -3.00 28.20
N ARG A 31 0.02 -3.09 26.90
CA ARG A 31 -1.36 -3.29 26.39
C ARG A 31 -1.93 -4.65 26.78
N ALA A 32 -1.11 -5.71 26.81
CA ALA A 32 -1.55 -7.03 27.28
C ALA A 32 -1.94 -7.03 28.76
N LEU A 33 -1.37 -6.13 29.56
CA LEU A 33 -1.77 -5.84 30.96
C LEU A 33 -3.00 -4.93 31.07
N LYS A 34 -3.68 -4.63 29.95
CA LYS A 34 -4.88 -3.80 29.86
C LYS A 34 -4.68 -2.35 30.29
N LEU A 35 -3.45 -1.82 30.19
CA LEU A 35 -3.22 -0.39 30.36
C LEU A 35 -3.74 0.38 29.15
N ASP A 36 -4.39 1.52 29.36
CA ASP A 36 -4.85 2.43 28.29
C ASP A 36 -3.70 2.84 27.35
N ALA A 37 -4.00 3.13 26.09
CA ALA A 37 -2.99 3.29 25.04
C ALA A 37 -1.92 4.35 25.39
N ARG A 38 -2.34 5.54 25.84
CA ARG A 38 -1.41 6.61 26.25
C ARG A 38 -0.52 6.20 27.42
N LYS A 39 -1.10 5.50 28.40
CA LYS A 39 -0.36 5.01 29.56
C LYS A 39 0.63 3.92 29.14
N ALA A 40 0.21 2.99 28.28
CA ALA A 40 1.07 1.96 27.73
C ALA A 40 2.26 2.55 26.96
N VAL A 41 2.06 3.60 26.16
CA VAL A 41 3.16 4.32 25.48
C VAL A 41 4.12 4.94 26.50
N SER A 42 3.59 5.56 27.55
CA SER A 42 4.41 6.18 28.60
C SER A 42 5.26 5.15 29.37
N GLU A 43 4.66 4.04 29.79
CA GLU A 43 5.36 2.94 30.46
C GLU A 43 6.40 2.29 29.54
N ALA A 44 6.06 2.09 28.26
CA ALA A 44 6.99 1.56 27.26
C ALA A 44 8.22 2.47 27.12
N LEU A 45 8.02 3.79 27.01
CA LEU A 45 9.12 4.74 26.89
C LEU A 45 10.04 4.71 28.11
N ILE A 46 9.46 4.65 29.32
CA ILE A 46 10.21 4.52 30.57
C ILE A 46 11.05 3.23 30.56
N SER A 47 10.51 2.12 30.06
CA SER A 47 11.19 0.83 30.05
C SER A 47 12.40 0.74 29.12
N VAL A 48 12.42 1.58 28.06
CA VAL A 48 13.49 1.59 27.05
C VAL A 48 14.45 2.77 27.19
N THR A 49 14.18 3.69 28.11
CA THR A 49 15.03 4.86 28.36
C THR A 49 15.83 4.72 29.67
N PRO A 50 17.04 5.32 29.75
CA PRO A 50 17.75 6.02 28.68
C PRO A 50 18.27 5.05 27.60
N CYS A 51 18.32 5.51 26.34
CA CYS A 51 18.88 4.74 25.23
C CYS A 51 20.03 5.53 24.58
N GLU A 52 20.98 4.83 23.96
CA GLU A 52 22.12 5.45 23.26
C GLU A 52 21.83 5.79 21.79
N THR A 53 20.80 5.18 21.20
CA THR A 53 20.48 5.25 19.77
C THR A 53 19.08 5.79 19.55
N ASP A 54 18.93 6.76 18.65
CA ASP A 54 17.66 7.44 18.43
C ASP A 54 16.69 6.67 17.52
N ALA A 55 15.41 6.80 17.83
CA ALA A 55 14.29 6.32 17.03
C ALA A 55 13.06 7.20 17.26
N ASP A 56 12.34 7.48 16.17
CA ASP A 56 11.04 8.13 16.21
C ASP A 56 9.97 7.09 15.93
N VAL A 57 8.99 6.97 16.83
CA VAL A 57 7.90 5.98 16.73
C VAL A 57 6.56 6.69 16.77
N LEU A 58 5.69 6.34 15.83
CA LEU A 58 4.30 6.76 15.77
C LEU A 58 3.40 5.67 16.33
N PHE A 59 2.43 6.07 17.16
CA PHE A 59 1.34 5.23 17.62
C PHE A 59 0.01 5.87 17.19
N ALA A 60 -0.70 5.20 16.29
CA ALA A 60 -2.03 5.61 15.83
C ALA A 60 -3.08 4.66 16.42
N PHE A 61 -4.07 5.20 17.14
CA PHE A 61 -5.14 4.44 17.76
C PHE A 61 -6.43 5.27 17.81
N TYR A 62 -7.54 4.66 18.21
CA TYR A 62 -8.80 5.35 18.48
C TYR A 62 -9.06 5.40 19.98
N GLU A 63 -9.34 6.58 20.53
CA GLU A 63 -9.62 6.79 21.95
C GLU A 63 -10.73 7.82 22.11
N SER A 64 -11.74 7.52 22.94
CA SER A 64 -12.86 8.44 23.22
C SER A 64 -13.54 8.98 21.95
N GLU A 65 -13.84 8.09 20.99
CA GLU A 65 -14.47 8.42 19.71
C GLU A 65 -13.65 9.38 18.82
N ARG A 66 -12.33 9.43 19.00
CA ARG A 66 -11.44 10.26 18.17
C ARG A 66 -10.20 9.48 17.73
N PRO A 67 -9.69 9.74 16.50
CA PRO A 67 -8.38 9.25 16.11
C PRO A 67 -7.31 10.02 16.89
N CYS A 68 -6.34 9.29 17.43
CA CYS A 68 -5.19 9.83 18.14
C CYS A 68 -3.91 9.38 17.43
N LEU A 69 -2.95 10.29 17.33
CA LEU A 69 -1.61 10.03 16.81
C LEU A 69 -0.60 10.58 17.80
N LEU A 70 0.21 9.69 18.37
CA LEU A 70 1.33 10.05 19.23
C LEU A 70 2.64 9.88 18.47
N HIS A 71 3.52 10.85 18.58
CA HIS A 71 4.92 10.77 18.18
C HIS A 71 5.78 10.66 19.43
N VAL A 72 6.65 9.65 19.44
CA VAL A 72 7.59 9.39 20.53
C VAL A 72 9.00 9.49 19.97
N ASN A 73 9.80 10.37 20.54
CA ASN A 73 11.24 10.42 20.28
C ASN A 73 11.97 9.77 21.46
N VAL A 74 12.66 8.65 21.21
CA VAL A 74 13.25 7.85 22.30
C VAL A 74 14.49 8.51 22.89
N ALA A 75 15.31 9.20 22.08
CA ALA A 75 16.52 9.84 22.58
C ALA A 75 16.23 11.02 23.54
N THR A 76 15.17 11.78 23.28
CA THR A 76 14.76 12.92 24.11
C THR A 76 13.71 12.57 25.17
N SER A 77 13.26 11.31 25.19
CA SER A 77 12.19 10.82 26.07
C SER A 77 10.91 11.67 26.00
N THR A 78 10.53 12.13 24.80
CA THR A 78 9.34 12.95 24.59
C THR A 78 8.18 12.15 24.01
N ILE A 79 6.97 12.55 24.37
CA ILE A 79 5.71 12.06 23.80
C ILE A 79 4.91 13.29 23.40
N GLU A 80 4.62 13.42 22.11
CA GLU A 80 3.88 14.54 21.55
C GLU A 80 2.63 14.03 20.84
N GLU A 81 1.51 14.74 21.01
CA GLU A 81 0.30 14.46 20.25
C GLU A 81 0.33 15.26 18.95
N VAL A 82 0.19 14.55 17.83
CA VAL A 82 0.28 15.13 16.49
C VAL A 82 -1.11 15.40 15.96
N SER A 83 -1.35 16.67 15.60
CA SER A 83 -2.52 17.05 14.80
C SER A 83 -2.18 17.11 13.32
N GLY A 84 -2.90 16.37 12.48
CA GLY A 84 -2.75 16.42 11.02
C GLY A 84 -1.73 15.43 10.47
N LEU A 85 -0.79 15.92 9.65
CA LEU A 85 0.21 15.11 8.95
C LEU A 85 1.58 15.26 9.62
N ILE A 86 2.24 14.13 9.86
CA ILE A 86 3.66 14.05 10.22
C ILE A 86 4.38 13.10 9.27
N GLN A 87 5.63 13.43 8.94
CA GLN A 87 6.52 12.58 8.16
C GLN A 87 7.80 12.37 8.95
N LEU A 88 8.23 11.12 9.08
CA LEU A 88 9.44 10.73 9.78
C LEU A 88 10.46 10.12 8.81
N GLY A 89 11.74 10.20 9.16
CA GLY A 89 12.84 9.58 8.43
C GLY A 89 13.70 10.58 7.65
N SER A 90 14.27 10.12 6.54
CA SER A 90 15.19 10.93 5.72
C SER A 90 14.55 12.25 5.31
N THR A 91 15.34 13.33 5.35
CA THR A 91 14.91 14.65 4.87
C THR A 91 14.57 14.58 3.39
N LEU A 92 13.30 14.87 3.07
CA LEU A 92 12.82 15.01 1.70
C LEU A 92 12.86 16.48 1.27
N PRO A 93 12.90 16.78 -0.04
CA PRO A 93 12.78 18.15 -0.55
C PRO A 93 11.48 18.81 -0.07
N SER A 94 11.51 20.11 0.22
CA SER A 94 10.33 20.85 0.71
C SER A 94 9.11 20.72 -0.21
N GLY A 95 9.33 20.72 -1.53
CA GLY A 95 8.25 20.54 -2.51
C GLY A 95 7.53 19.19 -2.39
N GLN A 96 8.21 18.13 -1.95
CA GLN A 96 7.57 16.83 -1.73
C GLN A 96 6.63 16.87 -0.50
N HIS A 97 7.07 17.55 0.56
CA HIS A 97 6.27 17.70 1.77
C HIS A 97 5.02 18.55 1.52
N GLU A 98 5.19 19.67 0.81
CA GLU A 98 4.10 20.55 0.38
C GLU A 98 3.09 19.80 -0.49
N TRP A 99 3.58 19.05 -1.48
CA TRP A 99 2.75 18.21 -2.34
C TRP A 99 1.96 17.16 -1.55
N THR A 100 2.62 16.44 -0.63
CA THR A 100 1.95 15.41 0.20
C THR A 100 0.90 16.05 1.10
N THR A 101 1.19 17.21 1.67
CA THR A 101 0.26 17.97 2.50
C THR A 101 -0.97 18.40 1.71
N GLY A 102 -0.79 18.90 0.48
CA GLY A 102 -1.89 19.25 -0.42
C GLY A 102 -2.76 18.05 -0.78
N LEU A 103 -2.15 16.92 -1.11
CA LEU A 103 -2.86 15.68 -1.42
C LEU A 103 -3.68 15.17 -0.22
N VAL A 104 -3.07 15.09 0.97
CA VAL A 104 -3.75 14.66 2.20
C VAL A 104 -4.91 15.59 2.54
N SER A 105 -4.72 16.90 2.44
CA SER A 105 -5.78 17.89 2.69
C SER A 105 -6.96 17.72 1.74
N SER A 106 -6.69 17.48 0.45
CA SER A 106 -7.71 17.21 -0.56
C SER A 106 -8.51 15.94 -0.24
N LEU A 107 -7.82 14.84 0.08
CA LEU A 107 -8.43 13.56 0.41
C LEU A 107 -9.21 13.62 1.74
N GLN A 108 -8.72 14.34 2.74
CA GLN A 108 -9.44 14.59 3.99
C GLN A 108 -10.76 15.35 3.75
N ASN A 109 -10.76 16.35 2.86
CA ASN A 109 -11.99 17.05 2.48
C ASN A 109 -13.03 16.11 1.86
N VAL A 110 -12.58 15.15 1.04
CA VAL A 110 -13.47 14.12 0.49
C VAL A 110 -13.98 13.19 1.60
N LEU A 111 -13.10 12.70 2.47
CA LEU A 111 -13.47 11.82 3.58
C LEU A 111 -14.47 12.49 4.54
N ASN A 112 -14.28 13.76 4.86
CA ASN A 112 -15.19 14.53 5.71
C ASN A 112 -16.62 14.63 5.13
N ARG A 113 -16.76 14.62 3.79
CA ARG A 113 -18.06 14.61 3.12
C ARG A 113 -18.70 13.22 3.10
N LEU A 114 -17.88 12.18 2.97
CA LEU A 114 -18.31 10.79 2.90
C LEU A 114 -18.56 10.16 4.28
N GLY A 115 -17.97 10.71 5.34
CA GLY A 115 -17.96 10.15 6.69
C GLY A 115 -16.95 9.01 6.87
N SER A 116 -16.72 8.62 8.12
CA SER A 116 -15.66 7.68 8.55
C SER A 116 -15.99 6.20 8.38
N HIS A 117 -16.88 5.84 7.44
CA HIS A 117 -17.19 4.42 7.18
C HIS A 117 -15.91 3.69 6.71
N PRO A 118 -15.60 2.48 7.19
CA PRO A 118 -14.35 1.78 6.86
C PRO A 118 -14.07 1.67 5.36
N LEU A 119 -15.10 1.40 4.54
CA LEU A 119 -14.95 1.36 3.07
C LEU A 119 -14.54 2.71 2.47
N HIS A 120 -15.01 3.84 3.02
CA HIS A 120 -14.60 5.16 2.53
C HIS A 120 -13.15 5.46 2.92
N VAL A 121 -12.78 5.12 4.16
CA VAL A 121 -11.40 5.25 4.64
C VAL A 121 -10.46 4.44 3.76
N GLU A 122 -10.78 3.17 3.52
CA GLU A 122 -9.98 2.28 2.66
C GLU A 122 -9.82 2.85 1.24
N ARG A 123 -10.91 3.26 0.58
CA ARG A 123 -10.84 3.82 -0.78
C ARG A 123 -10.00 5.10 -0.86
N ILE A 124 -10.07 5.94 0.17
CA ILE A 124 -9.24 7.16 0.26
C ILE A 124 -7.77 6.79 0.51
N PHE A 125 -7.52 5.82 1.39
CA PHE A 125 -6.17 5.34 1.67
C PHE A 125 -5.53 4.68 0.44
N SER A 126 -6.24 3.85 -0.31
CA SER A 126 -5.74 3.22 -1.54
C SER A 126 -5.31 4.27 -2.58
N GLN A 127 -6.07 5.36 -2.71
CA GLN A 127 -5.68 6.49 -3.55
C GLN A 127 -4.40 7.19 -3.06
N LEU A 128 -4.29 7.44 -1.75
CA LEU A 128 -3.10 8.06 -1.15
C LEU A 128 -1.86 7.19 -1.37
N VAL A 129 -1.94 5.88 -1.13
CA VAL A 129 -0.81 4.96 -1.32
C VAL A 129 -0.41 4.90 -2.80
N ALA A 130 -1.38 4.80 -3.70
CA ALA A 130 -1.12 4.77 -5.14
C ALA A 130 -0.44 6.06 -5.63
N ALA A 131 -0.87 7.21 -5.11
CA ALA A 131 -0.26 8.51 -5.38
C ALA A 131 1.20 8.57 -4.91
N LEU A 132 1.47 8.14 -3.67
CA LEU A 132 2.82 8.11 -3.11
C LEU A 132 3.73 7.12 -3.87
N GLN A 133 3.19 5.96 -4.26
CA GLN A 133 3.90 4.98 -5.08
C GLN A 133 4.26 5.56 -6.45
N SER A 134 3.34 6.27 -7.11
CA SER A 134 3.59 6.93 -8.39
C SER A 134 4.68 7.99 -8.27
N TYR A 135 4.63 8.83 -7.23
CA TYR A 135 5.68 9.81 -6.95
C TYR A 135 7.07 9.13 -6.82
N GLY A 136 7.14 7.96 -6.17
CA GLY A 136 8.35 7.15 -6.09
C GLY A 136 8.80 6.54 -7.43
N VAL A 137 7.88 6.16 -8.32
CA VAL A 137 8.18 5.61 -9.65
C VAL A 137 8.77 6.67 -10.60
N HIS A 138 8.36 7.93 -10.46
CA HIS A 138 8.88 9.03 -11.29
C HIS A 138 10.26 9.56 -10.81
N ASP A 139 11.03 8.74 -10.08
CA ASP A 139 12.41 8.96 -9.63
C ASP A 139 12.67 10.12 -8.64
N TYR A 140 11.63 10.63 -7.98
CA TYR A 140 11.81 11.74 -7.02
C TYR A 140 12.38 11.34 -5.66
N LEU A 141 12.34 10.05 -5.30
CA LEU A 141 12.60 9.58 -3.93
C LEU A 141 13.86 8.71 -3.74
N PRO A 142 14.30 7.87 -4.71
CA PRO A 142 15.43 6.97 -4.49
C PRO A 142 16.73 7.69 -4.09
N GLN A 143 16.97 8.87 -4.68
CA GLN A 143 18.12 9.72 -4.36
C GLN A 143 18.13 10.23 -2.91
N HIS A 144 16.98 10.22 -2.23
CA HIS A 144 16.83 10.59 -0.82
C HIS A 144 16.76 9.36 0.10
N GLY A 145 17.06 8.17 -0.42
CA GLY A 145 16.99 6.91 0.33
C GLY A 145 15.56 6.46 0.63
N VAL A 146 14.56 6.98 -0.10
CA VAL A 146 13.16 6.58 0.00
C VAL A 146 12.75 5.88 -1.29
N GLY A 147 12.17 4.69 -1.20
CA GLY A 147 11.76 3.95 -2.38
C GLY A 147 11.27 2.54 -2.07
N GLY A 148 10.99 1.79 -3.13
CA GLY A 148 10.39 0.46 -3.04
C GLY A 148 8.87 0.51 -3.01
N ALA A 149 8.27 -0.51 -2.39
CA ALA A 149 6.83 -0.64 -2.25
C ALA A 149 6.32 0.18 -1.07
N PHE A 150 5.32 1.02 -1.33
CA PHE A 150 4.60 1.75 -0.29
C PHE A 150 3.51 0.85 0.29
N ILE A 151 3.44 0.82 1.62
CA ILE A 151 2.39 0.12 2.36
C ILE A 151 1.78 1.05 3.39
N ALA A 152 0.51 0.84 3.68
CA ALA A 152 -0.25 1.58 4.66
C ALA A 152 -1.12 0.67 5.52
N ALA A 153 -1.48 1.21 6.67
CA ALA A 153 -2.49 0.70 7.56
C ALA A 153 -3.26 1.90 8.14
N TRP A 154 -4.49 1.67 8.56
CA TRP A 154 -5.34 2.69 9.16
C TRP A 154 -6.00 2.20 10.43
N VAL A 155 -6.47 3.17 11.21
CA VAL A 155 -7.30 2.95 12.40
C VAL A 155 -8.61 3.72 12.25
N THR A 156 -9.70 3.07 12.66
CA THR A 156 -11.07 3.60 12.68
C THR A 156 -11.72 3.22 14.01
N PRO A 157 -12.92 3.74 14.35
CA PRO A 157 -13.67 3.25 15.50
C PRO A 157 -13.89 1.73 15.47
N ASP A 158 -14.01 1.16 14.27
CA ASP A 158 -14.25 -0.27 14.05
C ASP A 158 -12.97 -1.14 14.14
N GLY A 159 -11.82 -0.52 14.39
CA GLY A 159 -10.53 -1.19 14.57
C GLY A 159 -9.47 -0.80 13.54
N VAL A 160 -8.42 -1.62 13.48
CA VAL A 160 -7.23 -1.42 12.64
C VAL A 160 -7.16 -2.40 11.49
N ARG A 161 -6.65 -1.95 10.35
CA ARG A 161 -6.51 -2.78 9.15
C ARG A 161 -5.29 -2.38 8.33
N TRP A 162 -4.68 -3.37 7.68
CA TRP A 162 -3.77 -3.16 6.56
C TRP A 162 -4.51 -2.71 5.31
N GLN A 163 -3.80 -2.07 4.39
CA GLN A 163 -4.31 -1.87 3.03
C GLN A 163 -4.71 -3.17 2.34
N GLY A 164 -5.73 -3.05 1.48
CA GLY A 164 -6.08 -4.11 0.54
C GLY A 164 -4.95 -4.38 -0.46
N ASP A 165 -5.06 -5.51 -1.15
CA ASP A 165 -4.10 -5.92 -2.15
C ASP A 165 -4.12 -4.97 -3.35
N HIS A 166 -2.96 -4.43 -3.71
CA HIS A 166 -2.80 -3.56 -4.88
C HIS A 166 -1.97 -4.27 -5.95
N LEU A 167 -2.48 -4.34 -7.17
CA LEU A 167 -1.69 -4.65 -8.37
C LEU A 167 -1.34 -3.34 -9.08
N TYR A 168 -0.07 -2.95 -9.03
CA TYR A 168 0.46 -1.81 -9.76
C TYR A 168 0.88 -2.21 -11.16
N VAL A 169 0.54 -1.40 -12.15
CA VAL A 169 0.97 -1.54 -13.54
C VAL A 169 1.51 -0.22 -14.04
N ILE A 170 2.78 -0.20 -14.43
CA ILE A 170 3.47 0.98 -14.96
C ILE A 170 3.51 0.87 -16.48
N HIS A 171 2.83 1.78 -17.16
CA HIS A 171 2.68 1.74 -18.61
C HIS A 171 2.94 3.10 -19.27
N GLY A 172 3.22 3.09 -20.58
CA GLY A 172 3.26 4.31 -21.42
C GLY A 172 1.86 4.69 -21.94
N GLU A 173 1.78 5.51 -22.98
CA GLU A 173 0.47 5.85 -23.57
C GLU A 173 -0.26 4.65 -24.17
N ILE A 174 0.49 3.67 -24.68
CA ILE A 174 -0.04 2.42 -25.19
C ILE A 174 0.40 1.33 -24.22
N PRO A 175 -0.54 0.70 -23.47
CA PRO A 175 -0.22 -0.44 -22.63
C PRO A 175 0.40 -1.58 -23.44
N SER A 176 1.46 -2.17 -22.90
CA SER A 176 2.17 -3.30 -23.45
C SER A 176 1.92 -4.54 -22.59
N PHE A 177 2.05 -5.71 -23.21
CA PHE A 177 2.00 -6.97 -22.47
C PHE A 177 3.16 -7.11 -21.47
N ASP A 178 4.32 -6.55 -21.80
CA ASP A 178 5.52 -6.59 -20.96
C ASP A 178 5.63 -5.40 -20.00
N ASP A 179 4.53 -4.65 -19.80
CA ASP A 179 4.49 -3.56 -18.82
C ASP A 179 4.86 -4.07 -17.43
N ILE A 180 5.56 -3.24 -16.65
CA ILE A 180 6.03 -3.63 -15.32
C ILE A 180 4.83 -3.75 -14.41
N MET A 181 4.67 -4.92 -13.80
CA MET A 181 3.61 -5.22 -12.85
C MET A 181 4.18 -5.60 -11.50
N CYS A 182 3.66 -5.04 -10.42
CA CYS A 182 4.06 -5.38 -9.06
C CYS A 182 2.83 -5.38 -8.15
N ALA A 183 2.58 -6.51 -7.50
CA ALA A 183 1.57 -6.62 -6.47
C ALA A 183 2.17 -6.39 -5.08
N THR A 184 1.50 -5.57 -4.26
CA THR A 184 1.82 -5.38 -2.85
C THR A 184 0.70 -5.96 -1.99
N MET A 185 1.05 -6.95 -1.16
CA MET A 185 0.08 -7.70 -0.35
C MET A 185 0.62 -7.88 1.05
N ILE A 186 -0.26 -7.93 2.05
CA ILE A 186 0.09 -8.32 3.42
C ILE A 186 -0.51 -9.70 3.69
N ARG A 187 0.34 -10.67 4.06
CA ARG A 187 -0.06 -12.03 4.45
C ARG A 187 0.74 -12.45 5.67
N GLU A 188 0.10 -13.03 6.68
CA GLU A 188 0.78 -13.49 7.90
C GLU A 188 1.72 -12.44 8.54
N GLU A 189 1.31 -11.16 8.54
CA GLU A 189 2.10 -10.00 8.99
C GLU A 189 3.42 -9.79 8.22
N ALA A 190 3.51 -10.33 7.01
CA ALA A 190 4.62 -10.12 6.10
C ALA A 190 4.15 -9.32 4.89
N LEU A 191 4.99 -8.39 4.43
CA LEU A 191 4.83 -7.74 3.15
C LEU A 191 5.34 -8.69 2.05
N CYS A 192 4.45 -9.05 1.14
CA CYS A 192 4.72 -9.86 -0.02
C CYS A 192 4.70 -8.97 -1.27
N LEU A 193 5.78 -9.07 -2.06
CA LEU A 193 5.93 -8.40 -3.33
C LEU A 193 6.07 -9.46 -4.42
N VAL A 194 5.09 -9.53 -5.31
CA VAL A 194 5.10 -10.41 -6.49
C VAL A 194 5.16 -9.51 -7.71
N ASN A 195 6.08 -9.76 -8.65
CA ASN A 195 6.21 -8.92 -9.84
C ASN A 195 6.64 -9.75 -11.05
N ASN A 196 6.39 -9.23 -12.25
CA ASN A 196 6.70 -9.90 -13.49
C ASN A 196 8.16 -9.73 -13.98
N GLN A 197 9.02 -9.07 -13.20
CA GLN A 197 10.41 -8.76 -13.59
C GLN A 197 11.45 -9.66 -12.92
N ILE A 198 11.09 -10.36 -11.85
CA ILE A 198 11.97 -11.28 -11.12
C ILE A 198 11.28 -12.62 -10.92
N SER A 199 12.06 -13.68 -10.82
CA SER A 199 11.54 -14.97 -10.38
C SER A 199 11.27 -14.94 -8.87
N GLY A 200 10.03 -15.23 -8.50
CA GLY A 200 9.61 -15.50 -7.13
C GLY A 200 9.20 -14.29 -6.29
N THR A 201 8.59 -14.59 -5.14
CA THR A 201 8.03 -13.61 -4.21
C THR A 201 9.08 -13.06 -3.25
N LYS A 202 9.21 -11.73 -3.18
CA LYS A 202 9.98 -11.08 -2.12
C LYS A 202 9.11 -10.94 -0.88
N VAL A 203 9.60 -11.43 0.26
CA VAL A 203 8.90 -11.34 1.54
C VAL A 203 9.72 -10.51 2.52
N ILE A 204 9.11 -9.46 3.04
CA ILE A 204 9.68 -8.58 4.07
C ILE A 204 8.88 -8.76 5.34
N THR A 205 9.51 -9.36 6.35
CA THR A 205 8.89 -9.61 7.65
C THR A 205 9.88 -9.35 8.76
N SER A 206 9.44 -9.57 9.99
CA SER A 206 10.31 -9.70 11.15
C SER A 206 9.83 -10.83 12.02
N ARG A 207 10.77 -11.38 12.80
CA ARG A 207 10.45 -12.36 13.83
C ARG A 207 9.53 -11.72 14.87
N ARG A 208 8.47 -12.43 15.25
CA ARG A 208 7.60 -12.07 16.37
C ARG A 208 8.34 -12.29 17.71
N PRO A 209 7.89 -11.67 18.81
CA PRO A 209 8.38 -12.02 20.14
C PRO A 209 8.24 -13.54 20.36
N LEU A 210 9.30 -14.17 20.89
CA LEU A 210 9.36 -15.60 21.21
C LEU A 210 9.23 -16.58 20.02
N GLU A 211 9.09 -16.09 18.78
CA GLU A 211 9.04 -16.95 17.58
C GLU A 211 10.44 -17.50 17.28
N SER A 212 10.54 -18.79 16.96
CA SER A 212 11.81 -19.39 16.54
C SER A 212 12.17 -18.99 15.11
N ASP A 213 13.45 -19.09 14.73
CA ASP A 213 13.87 -18.80 13.35
C ASP A 213 13.25 -19.78 12.34
N VAL A 214 12.94 -21.00 12.76
CA VAL A 214 12.28 -22.01 11.91
C VAL A 214 10.83 -21.61 11.65
N ASP A 215 10.10 -21.22 12.70
CA ASP A 215 8.70 -20.80 12.59
C ASP A 215 8.56 -19.51 11.79
N ALA A 216 9.45 -18.53 12.01
CA ALA A 216 9.47 -17.29 11.24
C ALA A 216 9.68 -17.55 9.73
N ARG A 217 10.57 -18.49 9.38
CA ARG A 217 10.78 -18.91 7.99
C ARG A 217 9.57 -19.66 7.43
N ALA A 218 8.94 -20.52 8.21
CA ALA A 218 7.73 -21.24 7.79
C ALA A 218 6.58 -20.27 7.53
N ARG A 219 6.37 -19.29 8.41
CA ARG A 219 5.38 -18.21 8.24
C ARG A 219 5.67 -17.37 6.99
N ALA A 220 6.93 -16.97 6.77
CA ALA A 220 7.32 -16.23 5.57
C ALA A 220 7.05 -17.02 4.27
N LYS A 221 7.29 -18.34 4.27
CA LYS A 221 6.96 -19.22 3.13
C LYS A 221 5.46 -19.35 2.90
N LEU A 222 4.67 -19.49 3.98
CA LEU A 222 3.21 -19.51 3.88
C LEU A 222 2.68 -18.19 3.31
N ALA A 223 3.21 -17.06 3.80
CA ALA A 223 2.87 -15.74 3.28
C ALA A 223 3.17 -15.61 1.78
N ALA A 224 4.36 -16.05 1.34
CA ALA A 224 4.73 -16.09 -0.08
C ALA A 224 3.74 -16.92 -0.90
N SER A 225 3.45 -18.16 -0.47
CA SER A 225 2.56 -19.06 -1.20
C SER A 225 1.13 -18.50 -1.30
N ASN A 226 0.61 -17.86 -0.25
CA ASN A 226 -0.71 -17.21 -0.28
C ASN A 226 -0.75 -15.98 -1.19
N ALA A 227 0.34 -15.22 -1.26
CA ALA A 227 0.50 -14.11 -2.19
C ALA A 227 0.60 -14.59 -3.64
N GLU A 228 1.39 -15.63 -3.90
CA GLU A 228 1.50 -16.30 -5.21
C GLU A 228 0.13 -16.80 -5.66
N GLY A 229 -0.63 -17.46 -4.78
CA GLY A 229 -2.00 -17.86 -5.10
C GLY A 229 -2.92 -16.70 -5.47
N SER A 230 -2.76 -15.51 -4.88
CA SER A 230 -3.55 -14.32 -5.28
C SER A 230 -3.11 -13.79 -6.65
N TRP A 231 -1.80 -13.80 -6.92
CA TRP A 231 -1.22 -13.42 -8.20
C TRP A 231 -1.63 -14.36 -9.34
N ASP A 232 -1.47 -15.66 -9.12
CA ASP A 232 -1.78 -16.73 -10.08
C ASP A 232 -3.27 -16.80 -10.40
N ASN A 233 -4.13 -16.28 -9.52
CA ASN A 233 -5.57 -16.16 -9.79
C ASN A 233 -5.97 -14.73 -10.22
N ALA A 234 -5.03 -13.81 -10.37
CA ALA A 234 -5.26 -12.41 -10.70
C ALA A 234 -6.31 -11.72 -9.79
N GLN A 235 -6.28 -12.01 -8.49
CA GLN A 235 -7.24 -11.51 -7.51
C GLN A 235 -6.63 -10.43 -6.60
N PHE A 236 -7.08 -9.20 -6.78
CA PHE A 236 -6.62 -8.04 -6.01
C PHE A 236 -7.80 -7.17 -5.58
N ASP A 237 -7.66 -6.42 -4.49
CA ASP A 237 -8.68 -5.47 -4.07
C ASP A 237 -8.69 -4.24 -4.97
N TYR A 238 -7.50 -3.81 -5.42
CA TYR A 238 -7.30 -2.67 -6.29
C TYR A 238 -6.34 -2.95 -7.45
N PHE A 239 -6.70 -2.46 -8.63
CA PHE A 239 -5.81 -2.31 -9.75
C PHE A 239 -5.34 -0.85 -9.85
N VAL A 240 -4.05 -0.62 -9.95
CA VAL A 240 -3.46 0.72 -10.02
C VAL A 240 -2.68 0.87 -11.32
N SER A 241 -3.24 1.65 -12.25
CA SER A 241 -2.55 2.09 -13.46
C SER A 241 -1.73 3.34 -13.14
N ILE A 242 -0.44 3.28 -13.42
CA ILE A 242 0.49 4.41 -13.35
C ILE A 242 0.96 4.70 -14.77
N ASN A 243 0.45 5.78 -15.36
CA ASN A 243 0.93 6.25 -16.65
C ASN A 243 2.21 7.05 -16.44
N LYS A 244 3.36 6.46 -16.80
CA LYS A 244 4.67 7.07 -16.58
C LYS A 244 4.93 8.31 -17.46
N SER A 245 4.22 8.43 -18.58
CA SER A 245 4.38 9.53 -19.55
C SER A 245 3.47 10.72 -19.24
N ARG A 246 2.38 10.51 -18.51
CA ARG A 246 1.35 11.53 -18.26
C ARG A 246 1.14 11.87 -16.78
N HIS A 247 1.85 11.22 -15.85
CA HIS A 247 1.68 11.43 -14.41
C HIS A 247 0.21 11.25 -13.96
N ILE A 248 -0.50 10.30 -14.56
CA ILE A 248 -1.88 9.94 -14.21
C ILE A 248 -1.84 8.63 -13.44
N VAL A 249 -2.48 8.64 -12.27
CA VAL A 249 -2.72 7.45 -11.46
C VAL A 249 -4.21 7.13 -11.52
N THR A 250 -4.55 5.94 -12.00
CA THR A 250 -5.95 5.47 -11.99
C THR A 250 -6.07 4.26 -11.10
N VAL A 251 -6.83 4.40 -10.01
CA VAL A 251 -7.14 3.33 -9.06
C VAL A 251 -8.52 2.77 -9.38
N LEU A 252 -8.58 1.49 -9.70
CA LEU A 252 -9.79 0.73 -9.97
C LEU A 252 -10.05 -0.22 -8.80
N GLU A 253 -11.21 -0.13 -8.17
CA GLU A 253 -11.64 -1.12 -7.17
C GLU A 253 -12.07 -2.41 -7.88
N MET A 254 -11.41 -3.52 -7.56
CA MET A 254 -11.61 -4.83 -8.18
C MET A 254 -12.35 -5.81 -7.27
N ARG A 255 -12.34 -5.60 -5.94
CA ARG A 255 -12.99 -6.48 -4.94
C ARG A 255 -12.60 -7.96 -5.07
N ARG A 256 -11.36 -8.23 -5.50
CA ARG A 256 -10.83 -9.58 -5.80
C ARG A 256 -11.50 -10.30 -6.97
N GLU A 257 -12.29 -9.59 -7.77
CA GLU A 257 -12.81 -10.09 -9.03
C GLU A 257 -11.77 -9.92 -10.15
N GLN A 258 -11.80 -10.82 -11.13
CA GLN A 258 -10.97 -10.71 -12.34
C GLN A 258 -11.55 -9.70 -13.34
N HIS A 259 -12.86 -9.45 -13.29
CA HIS A 259 -13.54 -8.64 -14.29
C HIS A 259 -14.15 -7.38 -13.68
N HIS A 260 -13.71 -6.25 -14.20
CA HIS A 260 -14.36 -4.96 -14.02
C HIS A 260 -15.02 -4.55 -15.32
N GLY A 261 -16.07 -3.73 -15.29
CA GLY A 261 -16.72 -3.19 -16.49
C GLY A 261 -15.79 -2.35 -17.39
N LEU A 262 -14.53 -2.10 -17.01
CA LEU A 262 -13.54 -1.31 -17.74
C LEU A 262 -12.25 -2.08 -18.09
N LEU A 263 -11.96 -3.18 -17.42
CA LEU A 263 -10.81 -4.05 -17.74
C LEU A 263 -11.04 -5.47 -17.24
N SER A 264 -10.24 -6.41 -17.69
CA SER A 264 -10.18 -7.75 -17.10
C SER A 264 -8.74 -8.17 -16.88
N LEU A 265 -8.49 -8.78 -15.73
CA LEU A 265 -7.25 -9.43 -15.40
C LEU A 265 -7.41 -10.91 -15.72
N HIS A 266 -6.46 -11.45 -16.46
CA HIS A 266 -6.43 -12.85 -16.85
C HIS A 266 -5.21 -13.51 -16.22
N ALA A 267 -5.45 -14.67 -15.62
CA ALA A 267 -4.43 -15.54 -15.07
C ALA A 267 -4.12 -16.65 -16.08
N PRO A 268 -3.12 -16.48 -16.96
CA PRO A 268 -2.85 -17.45 -18.03
C PRO A 268 -2.22 -18.77 -17.55
N ASN A 269 -2.15 -19.03 -16.24
CA ASN A 269 -1.36 -20.13 -15.63
C ASN A 269 0.10 -20.16 -16.11
N MET A 270 0.67 -18.97 -16.33
CA MET A 270 2.08 -18.79 -16.65
C MET A 270 2.78 -18.12 -15.48
N GLU A 271 3.99 -18.58 -15.17
CA GLU A 271 4.76 -18.04 -14.06
C GLU A 271 4.95 -16.51 -14.21
N ASN A 272 4.70 -15.78 -13.12
CA ASN A 272 4.93 -14.34 -13.00
C ASN A 272 4.25 -13.49 -14.08
N SER A 273 3.13 -13.95 -14.66
CA SER A 273 2.43 -13.24 -15.74
C SER A 273 0.95 -13.05 -15.43
N ILE A 274 0.45 -11.82 -15.58
CA ILE A 274 -0.98 -11.51 -15.56
C ILE A 274 -1.30 -10.85 -16.91
N GLY A 275 -2.24 -11.42 -17.65
CA GLY A 275 -2.77 -10.80 -18.86
C GLY A 275 -3.74 -9.68 -18.48
N ILE A 276 -3.72 -8.56 -19.21
CA ILE A 276 -4.65 -7.45 -18.97
C ILE A 276 -5.37 -7.12 -20.27
N VAL A 277 -6.70 -7.20 -20.24
CA VAL A 277 -7.57 -6.77 -21.33
C VAL A 277 -8.17 -5.42 -20.96
N TRP A 278 -7.59 -4.36 -21.51
CA TRP A 278 -8.02 -2.99 -21.30
C TRP A 278 -9.19 -2.65 -22.23
N SER A 279 -10.22 -1.95 -21.74
CA SER A 279 -11.18 -1.30 -22.63
C SER A 279 -10.62 0.01 -23.19
N GLU A 280 -11.03 0.40 -24.39
CA GLU A 280 -10.72 1.72 -24.96
C GLU A 280 -11.11 2.87 -24.01
N ALA A 281 -12.26 2.73 -23.34
CA ALA A 281 -12.72 3.70 -22.35
C ALA A 281 -11.73 3.84 -21.18
N PHE A 282 -11.17 2.73 -20.69
CA PHE A 282 -10.16 2.79 -19.65
C PHE A 282 -8.86 3.45 -20.14
N VAL A 283 -8.37 3.04 -21.31
CA VAL A 283 -7.13 3.61 -21.89
C VAL A 283 -7.26 5.14 -22.05
N ASN A 284 -8.40 5.61 -22.54
CA ASN A 284 -8.69 7.04 -22.65
C ASN A 284 -8.67 7.74 -21.28
N LEU A 285 -9.23 7.13 -20.24
CA LEU A 285 -9.21 7.66 -18.88
C LEU A 285 -7.81 7.70 -18.27
N ALA A 286 -7.01 6.65 -18.49
CA ALA A 286 -5.65 6.51 -17.97
C ALA A 286 -4.63 7.43 -18.69
N ASN A 287 -4.99 7.99 -19.84
CA ASN A 287 -4.10 8.81 -20.67
C ASN A 287 -4.49 10.29 -20.76
N LYS A 288 -5.73 10.67 -20.39
CA LYS A 288 -6.23 12.05 -20.58
C LYS A 288 -6.51 12.76 -19.26
N ILE A 289 -5.91 13.93 -19.07
CA ILE A 289 -6.34 14.93 -18.08
C ILE A 289 -7.11 16.00 -18.86
N GLU A 290 -8.35 16.29 -18.45
CA GLU A 290 -9.12 17.37 -19.09
C GLU A 290 -8.49 18.72 -18.76
N GLY A 291 -8.21 19.54 -19.78
CA GLY A 291 -7.71 20.90 -19.60
C GLY A 291 -6.22 21.05 -19.32
N VAL A 292 -5.41 19.98 -19.43
CA VAL A 292 -3.95 20.03 -19.25
C VAL A 292 -3.26 19.54 -20.52
N GLU A 293 -2.53 20.43 -21.21
CA GLU A 293 -1.81 20.10 -22.45
C GLU A 293 -0.48 19.36 -22.18
N GLU A 294 0.26 19.79 -21.15
CA GLU A 294 1.53 19.18 -20.73
C GLU A 294 1.45 18.68 -19.28
N PRO A 295 1.37 17.36 -19.06
CA PRO A 295 1.39 16.79 -17.72
C PRO A 295 2.77 16.97 -17.08
N SER A 296 2.78 17.56 -15.89
CA SER A 296 3.95 17.64 -14.99
C SER A 296 3.66 16.80 -13.74
N PRO A 297 4.68 16.29 -13.05
CA PRO A 297 4.53 15.70 -11.72
C PRO A 297 3.77 16.60 -10.73
N GLU A 298 3.87 17.92 -10.89
CA GLU A 298 3.13 18.91 -10.10
C GLU A 298 1.60 18.86 -10.36
N TYR A 299 1.19 18.32 -11.51
CA TYR A 299 -0.20 18.11 -11.92
C TYR A 299 -0.62 16.63 -11.83
N MET A 300 0.07 15.83 -11.01
CA MET A 300 -0.26 14.41 -10.86
C MET A 300 -1.73 14.27 -10.48
N THR A 301 -2.47 13.54 -11.32
CA THR A 301 -3.91 13.36 -11.13
C THR A 301 -4.19 11.95 -10.66
N VAL A 302 -4.90 11.83 -9.54
CA VAL A 302 -5.38 10.56 -9.02
C VAL A 302 -6.86 10.43 -9.35
N LYS A 303 -7.23 9.37 -10.07
CA LYS A 303 -8.62 9.02 -10.38
C LYS A 303 -8.98 7.75 -9.63
N PHE A 304 -10.15 7.74 -9.01
CA PHE A 304 -10.71 6.55 -8.40
C PHE A 304 -11.98 6.14 -9.12
N LEU A 305 -12.07 4.85 -9.42
CA LEU A 305 -13.18 4.24 -10.11
C LEU A 305 -13.70 3.08 -9.24
N PRO A 306 -14.92 3.20 -8.66
CA PRO A 306 -15.49 2.16 -7.83
C PRO A 306 -15.81 0.92 -8.65
N PHE A 307 -15.94 -0.22 -7.97
CA PHE A 307 -16.21 -1.48 -8.64
C PHE A 307 -17.53 -1.43 -9.43
N ARG A 308 -17.43 -1.77 -10.72
CA ARG A 308 -18.57 -2.01 -11.61
C ARG A 308 -18.44 -3.39 -12.21
N GLU A 309 -19.43 -4.23 -11.98
CA GLU A 309 -19.48 -5.58 -12.55
C GLU A 309 -19.54 -5.53 -14.09
N ALA A 310 -18.86 -6.46 -14.75
CA ALA A 310 -18.96 -6.66 -16.19
C ALA A 310 -20.16 -7.57 -16.51
N SER A 311 -20.91 -7.27 -17.58
CA SER A 311 -21.98 -8.17 -18.02
C SER A 311 -21.41 -9.53 -18.44
N GLU A 312 -22.26 -10.57 -18.41
CA GLU A 312 -21.85 -11.92 -18.78
C GLU A 312 -21.29 -11.97 -20.21
N GLU A 313 -21.91 -11.27 -21.16
CA GLU A 313 -21.41 -11.21 -22.54
C GLU A 313 -20.04 -10.54 -22.63
N LEU A 314 -19.84 -9.46 -21.86
CA LEU A 314 -18.57 -8.74 -21.84
C LEU A 314 -17.45 -9.59 -21.21
N ARG A 315 -17.78 -10.35 -20.16
CA ARG A 315 -16.85 -11.29 -19.52
C ARG A 315 -16.42 -12.37 -20.51
N ALA A 316 -17.38 -13.06 -21.12
CA ALA A 316 -17.11 -14.12 -22.10
C ALA A 316 -16.26 -13.61 -23.28
N ALA A 317 -16.59 -12.45 -23.83
CA ALA A 317 -15.83 -11.85 -24.93
C ALA A 317 -14.37 -11.53 -24.55
N ARG A 318 -14.14 -11.03 -23.33
CA ARG A 318 -12.79 -10.72 -22.85
C ARG A 318 -12.00 -11.96 -22.46
N GLU A 319 -12.64 -12.98 -21.90
CA GLU A 319 -12.01 -14.27 -21.64
C GLU A 319 -11.56 -14.94 -22.94
N GLN A 320 -12.42 -14.96 -23.96
CA GLN A 320 -12.08 -15.47 -25.28
C GLN A 320 -10.90 -14.69 -25.88
N PHE A 321 -10.97 -13.36 -25.88
CA PHE A 321 -9.87 -12.52 -26.37
C PHE A 321 -8.57 -12.76 -25.60
N ALA A 322 -8.63 -12.85 -24.27
CA ALA A 322 -7.46 -13.12 -23.43
C ALA A 322 -6.85 -14.48 -23.76
N TRP A 323 -7.66 -15.51 -23.98
CA TRP A 323 -7.20 -16.83 -24.39
C TRP A 323 -6.44 -16.78 -25.72
N GLU A 324 -7.05 -16.18 -26.75
CA GLU A 324 -6.44 -16.05 -28.08
C GLU A 324 -5.13 -15.23 -28.03
N GLN A 325 -5.08 -14.16 -27.24
CA GLN A 325 -3.92 -13.26 -27.19
C GLN A 325 -2.79 -13.72 -26.26
N PHE A 326 -3.09 -14.39 -25.15
CA PHE A 326 -2.07 -14.70 -24.14
C PHE A 326 -1.65 -16.15 -24.13
N VAL A 327 -2.52 -17.07 -24.56
CA VAL A 327 -2.23 -18.51 -24.61
C VAL A 327 -1.71 -18.91 -25.99
N ASP A 328 -2.39 -18.50 -27.07
CA ASP A 328 -2.01 -18.93 -28.42
C ASP A 328 -0.82 -18.14 -28.99
N TRP A 329 -0.77 -16.81 -28.80
CA TRP A 329 0.36 -15.99 -29.29
C TRP A 329 1.73 -16.41 -28.73
N ARG A 330 1.80 -16.85 -27.46
CA ARG A 330 3.07 -17.31 -26.86
C ARG A 330 3.44 -18.73 -27.28
N ARG A 331 2.47 -19.58 -27.67
CA ARG A 331 2.74 -20.89 -28.27
C ARG A 331 3.50 -20.78 -29.59
N ASP A 332 3.23 -19.72 -30.36
CA ASP A 332 3.89 -19.48 -31.65
C ASP A 332 5.27 -18.81 -31.52
N LYS A 333 5.65 -18.36 -30.31
CA LYS A 333 6.94 -17.70 -30.02
C LYS A 333 7.88 -18.50 -29.09
N GLY A 334 7.41 -19.60 -28.51
CA GLY A 334 8.23 -20.56 -27.75
C GLY A 334 8.81 -21.64 -28.63
#